data_AF-A0A4V1TI91-F1
#
_entry.id   AF-A0A4V1TI91-F1
#
_cell.length_a   1.000
_cell.length_b   1.000
_cell.length_c   1.000
_cell.angle_alpha   90.00
_cell.angle_beta   90.00
_cell.angle_gamma   90.00
#
_symmetry.space_group_name_H-M   'P 1'
#
loop_
_entity.id
_entity.type
_entity.pdbx_description
1 polymer ?
#
loop_
_entity_poly.entity_id
_entity_poly.type
_entity_poly.pdbx_seq_one_letter_code
_entity_poly.pdbx_strand_id
1 'polypeptide(L)'
;PRLVVWPEGMVDYYVEDGYPDRRFYNAGDPRWVRGNIAAMLGPRDMALIGGNALFFDAQGKLSGAGNSVWPLDPLGILGKRYDKAHLVPYGEYLPMRPLLAPLGLARLVMGDIDFIAGPGPAAIPVPGFGNVGVAICYEIIFSGAIVDTAHRPDLIFNPSNDAWFGAWGPPQHLAQARMRAIEEGLPILRATPTGISAVIDAHGRLLGTVPPGQAGAIEVPLPEPLPPTLFARAGNWLALGLSLLFLASAVALRRRKR
;
A
#
# COMPACT_ATOMS: atom_id res chain seq x y z
N PRO A 1 -15.55 9.88 -15.42
CA PRO A 1 -15.46 9.31 -14.06
C PRO A 1 -14.09 9.66 -13.48
N ARG A 2 -13.98 9.87 -12.16
CA ARG A 2 -12.74 10.18 -11.45
C ARG A 2 -12.43 9.08 -10.44
N LEU A 3 -11.15 8.74 -10.31
CA LEU A 3 -10.65 7.91 -9.22
C LEU A 3 -9.95 8.85 -8.23
N VAL A 4 -10.55 9.04 -7.06
CA VAL A 4 -10.01 9.87 -5.99
C VAL A 4 -9.23 8.97 -5.03
N VAL A 5 -7.99 9.33 -4.71
CA VAL A 5 -7.16 8.51 -3.81
C VAL A 5 -6.66 9.36 -2.65
N TRP A 6 -6.74 8.84 -1.43
CA TRP A 6 -6.31 9.55 -0.23
C TRP A 6 -5.12 8.88 0.46
N PRO A 7 -4.27 9.66 1.17
CA PRO A 7 -3.16 9.09 1.90
C PRO A 7 -3.58 8.08 2.99
N GLU A 8 -2.60 7.30 3.42
CA GLU A 8 -2.71 6.38 4.56
C GLU A 8 -3.05 7.14 5.84
N GLY A 9 -4.03 6.64 6.60
CA GLY A 9 -4.38 7.19 7.91
C GLY A 9 -5.04 8.56 7.90
N MET A 10 -5.68 8.97 6.79
CA MET A 10 -6.41 10.26 6.72
C MET A 10 -7.86 10.18 7.20
N VAL A 11 -8.44 8.99 7.25
CA VAL A 11 -9.78 8.78 7.81
C VAL A 11 -9.63 8.25 9.23
N ASP A 12 -9.71 9.17 10.20
CA ASP A 12 -9.60 8.86 11.64
C ASP A 12 -10.82 8.14 12.23
N TYR A 13 -11.83 7.87 11.40
CA TYR A 13 -13.03 7.12 11.76
C TYR A 13 -13.08 5.78 11.04
N TYR A 14 -13.73 4.80 11.66
CA TYR A 14 -13.99 3.52 11.01
C TYR A 14 -15.04 3.67 9.92
N VAL A 15 -14.76 3.06 8.76
CA VAL A 15 -15.64 3.08 7.59
C VAL A 15 -16.40 1.78 7.39
N GLU A 16 -15.92 0.67 7.97
CA GLU A 16 -16.62 -0.62 7.95
C GLU A 16 -17.72 -0.68 9.00
N ASP A 17 -18.80 -1.41 8.69
CA ASP A 17 -19.85 -1.76 9.65
C ASP A 17 -19.62 -3.18 10.21
N GLY A 18 -20.46 -3.59 11.17
CA GLY A 18 -20.54 -4.99 11.62
C GLY A 18 -19.65 -5.34 12.80
N TYR A 19 -19.04 -4.36 13.47
CA TYR A 19 -18.31 -4.60 14.71
C TYR A 19 -19.29 -4.96 15.86
N PRO A 20 -18.89 -5.84 16.80
CA PRO A 20 -19.81 -6.39 17.80
C PRO A 20 -20.44 -5.36 18.75
N ASP A 21 -19.81 -4.20 18.93
CA ASP A 21 -20.25 -3.17 19.87
C ASP A 21 -20.02 -1.77 19.28
N ARG A 22 -20.97 -0.86 19.50
CA ARG A 22 -20.89 0.52 19.02
C ARG A 22 -19.71 1.31 19.58
N ARG A 23 -19.19 0.94 20.75
CA ARG A 23 -18.05 1.60 21.39
C ARG A 23 -16.77 1.57 20.54
N PHE A 24 -16.64 0.61 19.62
CA PHE A 24 -15.48 0.51 18.75
C PHE A 24 -15.43 1.60 17.69
N TYR A 25 -16.53 2.29 17.41
CA TYR A 25 -16.61 3.27 16.33
C TYR A 25 -16.08 4.67 16.69
N ASN A 26 -15.44 4.83 17.85
CA ASN A 26 -14.90 6.12 18.33
C ASN A 26 -15.94 7.27 18.22
N ALA A 27 -17.20 6.97 18.56
CA ALA A 27 -18.36 7.85 18.44
C ALA A 27 -18.77 8.31 17.02
N GLY A 28 -18.13 7.82 15.94
CA GLY A 28 -18.51 8.12 14.56
C GLY A 28 -19.37 7.01 13.94
N ASP A 29 -20.54 7.32 13.39
CA ASP A 29 -21.31 6.34 12.60
C ASP A 29 -20.59 6.07 11.26
N PRO A 30 -20.14 4.84 10.96
CA PRO A 30 -19.46 4.54 9.69
C PRO A 30 -20.29 4.91 8.46
N ARG A 31 -21.63 4.81 8.54
CA ARG A 31 -22.52 5.20 7.44
C ARG A 31 -22.48 6.69 7.20
N TRP A 32 -22.39 7.49 8.27
CA TRP A 32 -22.25 8.93 8.16
C TRP A 32 -20.89 9.31 7.57
N VAL A 33 -19.82 8.66 8.01
CA VAL A 33 -18.47 8.85 7.46
C VAL A 33 -18.46 8.53 5.96
N ARG A 34 -18.94 7.35 5.56
CA ARG A 34 -19.04 6.96 4.15
C ARG A 34 -19.93 7.90 3.36
N GLY A 35 -21.06 8.34 3.93
CA GLY A 35 -21.97 9.30 3.30
C GLY A 35 -21.34 10.65 2.99
N ASN A 36 -20.53 11.19 3.91
CA ASN A 36 -19.80 12.45 3.68
C ASN A 36 -18.75 12.31 2.57
N ILE A 37 -18.05 11.18 2.53
CA ILE A 37 -17.07 10.92 1.47
C ILE A 37 -17.80 10.77 0.12
N ALA A 38 -18.87 9.97 0.09
CA ALA A 38 -19.67 9.71 -1.10
C ALA A 38 -20.33 10.98 -1.66
N ALA A 39 -20.73 11.93 -0.80
CA ALA A 39 -21.30 13.22 -1.21
C ALA A 39 -20.34 14.08 -2.06
N MET A 40 -19.03 13.81 -2.02
CA MET A 40 -18.02 14.50 -2.84
C MET A 40 -17.78 13.82 -4.20
N LEU A 41 -18.37 12.64 -4.42
CA LEU A 41 -18.18 11.83 -5.62
C LEU A 41 -19.27 12.09 -6.66
N GLY A 42 -18.87 12.18 -7.93
CA GLY A 42 -19.80 12.13 -9.05
C GLY A 42 -20.39 10.71 -9.23
N PRO A 43 -21.46 10.54 -10.02
CA PRO A 43 -22.23 9.29 -10.10
C PRO A 43 -21.46 8.07 -10.66
N ARG A 44 -20.26 8.28 -11.20
CA ARG A 44 -19.36 7.23 -11.71
C ARG A 44 -17.95 7.33 -11.13
N ASP A 45 -17.77 8.14 -10.11
CA ASP A 45 -16.48 8.30 -9.44
C ASP A 45 -16.30 7.19 -8.41
N MET A 46 -15.05 6.90 -8.08
CA MET A 46 -14.68 5.97 -7.02
C MET A 46 -13.65 6.65 -6.12
N ALA A 47 -13.67 6.34 -4.82
CA ALA A 47 -12.60 6.72 -3.89
C ALA A 47 -11.84 5.48 -3.41
N LEU A 48 -10.51 5.58 -3.27
CA LEU A 48 -9.71 4.62 -2.52
C LEU A 48 -9.33 5.25 -1.18
N ILE A 49 -9.88 4.68 -0.11
CA ILE A 49 -9.77 5.21 1.25
C ILE A 49 -8.94 4.27 2.12
N GLY A 50 -7.93 4.82 2.79
CA GLY A 50 -7.13 4.11 3.78
C GLY A 50 -7.69 4.30 5.19
N GLY A 51 -7.58 3.28 6.04
CA GLY A 51 -8.03 3.32 7.42
C GLY A 51 -7.70 2.03 8.19
N ASN A 52 -8.14 1.95 9.44
CA ASN A 52 -7.91 0.77 10.26
C ASN A 52 -9.12 -0.18 10.23
N ALA A 53 -8.90 -1.46 9.94
CA ALA A 53 -9.87 -2.51 10.16
C ALA A 53 -9.73 -3.10 11.57
N LEU A 54 -10.81 -3.51 12.21
CA LEU A 54 -10.77 -4.27 13.47
C LEU A 54 -11.11 -5.74 13.23
N PHE A 55 -10.36 -6.62 13.89
CA PHE A 55 -10.58 -8.06 13.87
C PHE A 55 -11.06 -8.55 15.22
N PHE A 56 -12.00 -9.50 15.22
CA PHE A 56 -12.58 -10.06 16.42
C PHE A 56 -12.44 -11.58 16.40
N ASP A 57 -12.23 -12.17 17.58
CA ASP A 57 -12.29 -13.62 17.75
C ASP A 57 -13.75 -14.13 17.75
N ALA A 58 -13.92 -15.45 17.86
CA ALA A 58 -15.24 -16.09 17.87
C ALA A 58 -16.11 -15.66 19.07
N GLN A 59 -15.52 -15.05 20.10
CA GLN A 59 -16.19 -14.55 21.30
C GLN A 59 -16.51 -13.05 21.18
N GLY A 60 -16.22 -12.42 20.04
CA GLY A 60 -16.45 -10.99 19.81
C GLY A 60 -15.45 -10.09 20.54
N LYS A 61 -14.33 -10.65 21.03
CA LYS A 61 -13.24 -9.87 21.63
C LYS A 61 -12.28 -9.43 20.55
N LEU A 62 -11.82 -8.18 20.67
CA LEU A 62 -10.86 -7.57 19.76
C LEU A 62 -9.55 -8.38 19.76
N SER A 63 -9.19 -8.92 18.60
CA SER A 63 -8.04 -9.80 18.39
C SER A 63 -6.90 -9.12 17.64
N GLY A 64 -7.16 -8.05 16.91
CA GLY A 64 -6.15 -7.30 16.15
C GLY A 64 -6.74 -6.13 15.38
N ALA A 65 -5.87 -5.35 14.75
CA ALA A 65 -6.25 -4.34 13.76
C ALA A 65 -5.53 -4.57 12.42
N GLY A 66 -6.03 -4.01 11.33
CA GLY A 66 -5.40 -4.05 10.01
C GLY A 66 -5.20 -2.66 9.48
N ASN A 67 -4.12 -2.45 8.75
CA ASN A 67 -3.93 -1.25 7.93
C ASN A 67 -4.51 -1.54 6.55
N SER A 68 -5.59 -0.87 6.20
CA SER A 68 -6.50 -1.38 5.19
C SER A 68 -6.93 -0.30 4.20
N VAL A 69 -7.27 -0.72 2.98
CA VAL A 69 -7.78 0.13 1.92
C VAL A 69 -9.07 -0.44 1.37
N TRP A 70 -10.05 0.44 1.11
CA TRP A 70 -11.32 0.09 0.48
C TRP A 70 -11.60 0.98 -0.73
N PRO A 71 -12.18 0.44 -1.82
CA PRO A 71 -12.93 1.21 -2.78
C PRO A 71 -14.24 1.67 -2.13
N LEU A 72 -14.63 2.92 -2.34
CA LEU A 72 -15.91 3.48 -1.94
C LEU A 72 -16.61 4.08 -3.15
N ASP A 73 -17.86 3.68 -3.37
CA ASP A 73 -18.69 4.20 -4.46
C ASP A 73 -19.51 5.45 -4.04
N PRO A 74 -20.19 6.12 -4.99
CA PRO A 74 -21.01 7.30 -4.69
C PRO A 74 -22.28 7.01 -3.87
N LEU A 75 -22.62 5.75 -3.63
CA LEU A 75 -23.71 5.32 -2.74
C LEU A 75 -23.21 5.06 -1.31
N GLY A 76 -21.90 5.22 -1.07
CA GLY A 76 -21.29 4.95 0.22
C GLY A 76 -21.12 3.45 0.48
N ILE A 77 -21.08 2.61 -0.57
CA ILE A 77 -20.86 1.16 -0.47
C ILE A 77 -19.37 0.88 -0.59
N LEU A 78 -18.84 0.07 0.33
CA LEU A 78 -17.46 -0.40 0.30
C LEU A 78 -17.32 -1.59 -0.64
N GLY A 79 -16.26 -1.56 -1.45
CA GLY A 79 -15.80 -2.68 -2.25
C GLY A 79 -14.93 -3.66 -1.45
N LYS A 80 -14.22 -4.53 -2.19
CA LYS A 80 -13.29 -5.50 -1.59
C LYS A 80 -12.15 -4.78 -0.86
N ARG A 81 -11.95 -5.15 0.41
CA ARG A 81 -10.87 -4.65 1.25
C ARG A 81 -9.52 -5.26 0.86
N TYR A 82 -8.47 -4.44 0.93
CA TYR A 82 -7.08 -4.89 1.00
C TYR A 82 -6.54 -4.64 2.42
N ASP A 83 -5.79 -5.60 2.97
CA ASP A 83 -5.09 -5.47 4.25
C ASP A 83 -3.57 -5.56 4.00
N LYS A 84 -2.80 -4.64 4.59
CA LYS A 84 -1.34 -4.56 4.46
C LYS A 84 -0.68 -5.89 4.82
N ALA A 85 0.13 -6.43 3.92
CA ALA A 85 0.78 -7.72 4.10
C ALA A 85 2.16 -7.60 4.76
N HIS A 86 2.99 -6.64 4.35
CA HIS A 86 4.30 -6.41 4.98
C HIS A 86 4.22 -5.31 6.03
N LEU A 87 4.11 -5.73 7.29
CA LEU A 87 4.06 -4.83 8.44
C LEU A 87 5.44 -4.26 8.77
N VAL A 88 5.48 -3.02 9.24
CA VAL A 88 6.69 -2.34 9.70
C VAL A 88 7.07 -2.88 11.10
N PRO A 89 8.25 -3.51 11.27
CA PRO A 89 8.73 -3.95 12.57
C PRO A 89 8.82 -2.79 13.56
N TYR A 90 8.42 -3.00 14.81
CA TYR A 90 8.36 -2.01 15.90
C TYR A 90 7.35 -0.89 15.73
N GLY A 91 6.90 -0.59 14.51
CA GLY A 91 5.81 0.35 14.25
C GLY A 91 4.44 -0.30 14.39
N GLU A 92 4.19 -1.35 13.60
CA GLU A 92 2.88 -2.00 13.48
C GLU A 92 2.75 -3.27 14.35
N TYR A 93 3.88 -3.88 14.72
CA TYR A 93 3.94 -5.02 15.63
C TYR A 93 5.26 -5.03 16.42
N LEU A 94 5.30 -5.77 17.55
CA LEU A 94 6.54 -6.01 18.30
C LEU A 94 7.24 -7.30 17.82
N PRO A 95 8.43 -7.23 17.19
CA PRO A 95 9.20 -8.41 16.82
C PRO A 95 9.59 -9.23 18.06
N MET A 96 9.64 -10.56 17.94
CA MET A 96 10.05 -11.45 19.05
C MET A 96 9.32 -11.15 20.37
N ARG A 97 8.03 -10.80 20.29
CA ARG A 97 7.19 -10.39 21.43
C ARG A 97 7.34 -11.26 22.69
N PRO A 98 7.42 -12.61 22.63
CA PRO A 98 7.62 -13.43 23.83
C PRO A 98 8.91 -13.14 24.60
N LEU A 99 9.92 -12.58 23.93
CA LEU A 99 11.22 -12.23 24.53
C LEU A 99 11.29 -10.76 24.91
N LEU A 100 10.71 -9.87 24.10
CA LEU A 100 10.83 -8.41 24.28
C LEU A 100 9.75 -7.82 25.20
N ALA A 101 8.52 -8.33 25.16
CA ALA A 101 7.43 -7.81 26.01
C ALA A 101 7.71 -7.99 27.52
N PRO A 102 8.27 -9.12 28.01
CA PRO A 102 8.66 -9.25 29.41
C PRO A 102 9.73 -8.24 29.87
N LEU A 103 10.49 -7.66 28.93
CA LEU A 103 11.49 -6.63 29.19
C LEU A 103 10.91 -5.21 29.20
N GLY A 104 9.58 -5.07 29.09
CA GLY A 104 8.89 -3.79 29.09
C GLY A 104 8.88 -3.07 27.73
N LEU A 105 9.25 -3.75 26.64
CA LEU A 105 9.18 -3.18 25.30
C LEU A 105 7.77 -3.33 24.73
N ALA A 106 7.28 -2.26 24.12
CA ALA A 106 6.04 -2.20 23.36
C ALA A 106 6.32 -1.62 21.96
N ARG A 107 5.31 -1.66 21.08
CA ARG A 107 5.41 -0.97 19.78
C ARG A 107 5.55 0.54 19.97
N LEU A 108 6.23 1.18 19.02
CA LEU A 108 6.56 2.62 19.06
C LEU A 108 5.34 3.51 18.78
N VAL A 109 4.28 2.96 18.17
CA VAL A 109 3.02 3.68 17.89
C VAL A 109 2.01 3.39 18.98
N MET A 110 1.35 4.43 19.51
CA MET A 110 0.37 4.33 20.59
C MET A 110 -0.73 3.29 20.32
N GLY A 111 -0.98 2.42 21.30
CA GLY A 111 -2.10 1.47 21.37
C GLY A 111 -1.64 0.04 21.69
N ASP A 112 -2.51 -0.75 22.33
CA ASP A 112 -2.14 -2.03 22.95
C ASP A 112 -2.30 -3.25 22.03
N ILE A 113 -2.67 -3.02 20.77
CA ILE A 113 -3.08 -4.08 19.82
C ILE A 113 -2.14 -4.08 18.62
N ASP A 114 -1.56 -5.25 18.33
CA ASP A 114 -0.72 -5.46 17.16
C ASP A 114 -1.57 -5.50 15.89
N PHE A 115 -0.95 -5.06 14.78
CA PHE A 115 -1.58 -5.19 13.48
C PHE A 115 -1.43 -6.64 12.98
N ILE A 116 -2.48 -7.14 12.32
CA ILE A 116 -2.50 -8.45 11.68
C ILE A 116 -2.11 -8.25 10.22
N ALA A 117 -1.13 -9.04 9.76
CA ALA A 117 -0.69 -9.02 8.37
C ALA A 117 -1.79 -9.60 7.47
N GLY A 118 -2.05 -8.91 6.36
CA GLY A 118 -2.87 -9.40 5.27
C GLY A 118 -2.23 -10.59 4.53
N PRO A 119 -2.99 -11.24 3.63
CA PRO A 119 -2.59 -12.50 3.01
C PRO A 119 -1.46 -12.38 1.96
N GLY A 120 -1.08 -11.17 1.55
CA GLY A 120 -0.08 -10.92 0.51
C GLY A 120 -0.50 -9.80 -0.44
N PRO A 121 0.32 -9.51 -1.47
CA PRO A 121 -0.07 -8.60 -2.55
C PRO A 121 -1.36 -9.09 -3.22
N ALA A 122 -2.30 -8.17 -3.45
CA ALA A 122 -3.57 -8.49 -4.08
C ALA A 122 -4.07 -7.30 -4.88
N ALA A 123 -4.83 -7.61 -5.94
CA ALA A 123 -5.58 -6.63 -6.70
C ALA A 123 -7.05 -6.61 -6.25
N ILE A 124 -7.60 -5.42 -6.07
CA ILE A 124 -9.01 -5.19 -5.73
C ILE A 124 -9.74 -4.60 -6.95
N PRO A 125 -10.93 -5.10 -7.30
CA PRO A 125 -11.70 -4.55 -8.41
C PRO A 125 -12.26 -3.18 -8.04
N VAL A 126 -12.09 -2.20 -8.92
CA VAL A 126 -12.59 -0.84 -8.79
C VAL A 126 -13.45 -0.50 -10.02
N PRO A 127 -14.78 -0.40 -9.88
CA PRO A 127 -15.68 -0.14 -11.01
C PRO A 127 -15.26 1.06 -11.86
N GLY A 128 -15.11 0.84 -13.16
CA GLY A 128 -14.68 1.87 -14.12
C GLY A 128 -13.17 2.11 -14.19
N PHE A 129 -12.37 1.48 -13.32
CA PHE A 129 -10.90 1.67 -13.24
C PHE A 129 -10.09 0.37 -13.28
N GLY A 130 -10.75 -0.78 -13.45
CA GLY A 130 -10.09 -2.08 -13.55
C GLY A 130 -9.71 -2.66 -12.18
N ASN A 131 -8.65 -3.45 -12.15
CA ASN A 131 -8.09 -4.02 -10.92
C ASN A 131 -6.95 -3.15 -10.41
N VAL A 132 -7.04 -2.71 -9.16
CA VAL A 132 -6.02 -1.88 -8.51
C VAL A 132 -5.21 -2.74 -7.54
N GLY A 133 -3.91 -2.87 -7.79
CA GLY A 133 -2.98 -3.43 -6.82
C GLY A 133 -2.76 -2.43 -5.69
N VAL A 134 -2.68 -2.89 -4.46
CA VAL A 134 -2.43 -2.00 -3.31
C VAL A 134 -1.10 -2.39 -2.67
N ALA A 135 -0.25 -1.38 -2.42
CA ALA A 135 0.98 -1.53 -1.66
C ALA A 135 1.05 -0.38 -0.66
N ILE A 136 0.68 -0.64 0.60
CA ILE A 136 0.56 0.40 1.62
C ILE A 136 1.93 0.75 2.16
N CYS A 137 2.31 2.02 2.02
CA CYS A 137 3.50 2.60 2.64
C CYS A 137 4.76 1.80 2.32
N TYR A 138 5.37 1.23 3.36
CA TYR A 138 6.58 0.43 3.34
C TYR A 138 6.56 -0.75 2.34
N GLU A 139 5.38 -1.27 1.98
CA GLU A 139 5.28 -2.40 1.04
C GLU A 139 5.89 -2.09 -0.33
N ILE A 140 5.86 -0.83 -0.76
CA ILE A 140 6.32 -0.44 -2.09
C ILE A 140 7.83 -0.63 -2.29
N ILE A 141 8.63 -0.83 -1.23
CA ILE A 141 10.07 -1.02 -1.38
C ILE A 141 10.46 -2.47 -1.66
N PHE A 142 9.54 -3.43 -1.51
CA PHE A 142 9.84 -4.86 -1.65
C PHE A 142 9.75 -5.33 -3.10
N SER A 143 10.89 -5.32 -3.79
CA SER A 143 10.97 -5.79 -5.18
C SER A 143 10.49 -7.24 -5.34
N GLY A 144 9.59 -7.46 -6.30
CA GLY A 144 9.00 -8.77 -6.59
C GLY A 144 7.93 -9.24 -5.61
N ALA A 145 7.48 -8.41 -4.66
CA ALA A 145 6.49 -8.79 -3.64
C ALA A 145 5.26 -7.86 -3.59
N ILE A 146 5.11 -6.96 -4.56
CA ILE A 146 4.03 -5.94 -4.58
C ILE A 146 2.87 -6.27 -5.53
N VAL A 147 3.02 -7.29 -6.37
CA VAL A 147 2.02 -7.70 -7.37
C VAL A 147 1.79 -9.20 -7.25
N ASP A 148 0.51 -9.61 -7.21
CA ASP A 148 0.14 -11.00 -7.47
C ASP A 148 0.24 -11.27 -8.97
N THR A 149 1.25 -12.05 -9.37
CA THR A 149 1.49 -12.38 -10.78
C THR A 149 0.35 -13.17 -11.43
N ALA A 150 -0.45 -13.92 -10.65
CA ALA A 150 -1.61 -14.64 -11.16
C ALA A 150 -2.79 -13.69 -11.47
N HIS A 151 -2.87 -12.57 -10.76
CA HIS A 151 -3.92 -11.56 -10.89
C HIS A 151 -3.30 -10.17 -11.03
N ARG A 152 -2.51 -9.98 -12.10
CA ARG A 152 -1.82 -8.71 -12.36
C ARG A 152 -2.82 -7.55 -12.43
N PRO A 153 -2.61 -6.46 -11.67
CA PRO A 153 -3.49 -5.30 -11.71
C PRO A 153 -3.24 -4.42 -12.95
N ASP A 154 -4.11 -3.44 -13.14
CA ASP A 154 -4.01 -2.42 -14.19
C ASP A 154 -3.23 -1.17 -13.72
N LEU A 155 -3.20 -0.94 -12.41
CA LEU A 155 -2.40 0.10 -11.76
C LEU A 155 -2.10 -0.26 -10.30
N ILE A 156 -1.18 0.46 -9.67
CA ILE A 156 -0.87 0.32 -8.25
C ILE A 156 -1.30 1.59 -7.50
N PHE A 157 -1.99 1.42 -6.39
CA PHE A 157 -2.23 2.47 -5.42
C PHE A 157 -1.27 2.29 -4.22
N ASN A 158 -0.53 3.36 -3.92
CA ASN A 158 0.42 3.42 -2.81
C ASN A 158 0.06 4.56 -1.85
N PRO A 159 -0.92 4.33 -0.94
CA PRO A 159 -1.14 5.23 0.18
C PRO A 159 0.00 5.08 1.17
N SER A 160 0.55 6.19 1.68
CA SER A 160 1.68 6.14 2.60
C SER A 160 1.66 7.33 3.56
N ASN A 161 2.24 7.17 4.74
CA ASN A 161 2.52 8.23 5.68
C ASN A 161 4.03 8.35 5.95
N ASP A 162 4.68 9.30 5.27
CA ASP A 162 6.13 9.51 5.38
C ASP A 162 6.56 10.42 6.54
N ALA A 163 5.63 10.85 7.43
CA ALA A 163 5.92 11.82 8.49
C ALA A 163 7.08 11.41 9.43
N TRP A 164 7.40 10.11 9.48
CA TRP A 164 8.38 9.50 10.38
C TRP A 164 9.83 9.55 9.87
N PHE A 165 10.06 9.81 8.58
CA PHE A 165 11.37 9.57 7.94
C PHE A 165 12.25 10.82 7.76
N GLY A 166 11.83 11.97 8.29
CA GLY A 166 12.52 13.24 8.13
C GLY A 166 12.63 13.68 6.66
N ALA A 167 13.52 14.62 6.36
CA ALA A 167 13.60 15.22 5.02
C ALA A 167 14.25 14.31 3.94
N TRP A 168 15.01 13.29 4.34
CA TRP A 168 15.82 12.46 3.43
C TRP A 168 15.13 11.15 3.01
N GLY A 169 14.19 10.66 3.82
CA GLY A 169 13.45 9.43 3.54
C GLY A 169 12.45 9.52 2.39
N PRO A 170 11.52 10.51 2.34
CA PRO A 170 10.48 10.61 1.31
C PRO A 170 11.04 10.60 -0.12
N PRO A 171 12.13 11.31 -0.46
CA PRO A 171 12.74 11.22 -1.79
C PRO A 171 13.24 9.81 -2.15
N GLN A 172 13.81 9.08 -1.19
CA GLN A 172 14.27 7.70 -1.42
C GLN A 172 13.10 6.73 -1.56
N HIS A 173 12.06 6.92 -0.75
CA HIS A 173 10.84 6.13 -0.82
C HIS A 173 10.13 6.32 -2.17
N LEU A 174 10.04 7.56 -2.66
CA LEU A 174 9.54 7.87 -4.01
C LEU A 174 10.40 7.21 -5.09
N ALA A 175 11.73 7.23 -4.96
CA ALA A 175 12.61 6.56 -5.91
C ALA A 175 12.33 5.06 -5.99
N GLN A 176 12.08 4.39 -4.86
CA GLN A 176 11.68 2.99 -4.85
C GLN A 176 10.33 2.76 -5.54
N ALA A 177 9.34 3.62 -5.29
CA ALA A 177 8.06 3.56 -6.01
C ALA A 177 8.23 3.71 -7.52
N ARG A 178 9.11 4.60 -7.99
CA ARG A 178 9.42 4.74 -9.42
C ARG A 178 10.07 3.48 -9.99
N MET A 179 10.97 2.83 -9.23
CA MET A 179 11.55 1.55 -9.64
C MET A 179 10.49 0.44 -9.74
N ARG A 180 9.53 0.38 -8.80
CA ARG A 180 8.38 -0.55 -8.89
C ARG A 180 7.58 -0.35 -10.17
N ALA A 181 7.32 0.90 -10.55
CA ALA A 181 6.56 1.21 -11.77
C ALA A 181 7.25 0.65 -13.02
N ILE A 182 8.57 0.82 -13.10
CA ILE A 182 9.42 0.30 -14.19
C ILE A 182 9.45 -1.22 -14.21
N GLU A 183 9.65 -1.83 -13.03
CA GLU A 183 9.78 -3.28 -12.89
C GLU A 183 8.49 -4.00 -13.25
N GLU A 184 7.34 -3.51 -12.78
CA GLU A 184 6.05 -4.15 -13.05
C GLU A 184 5.43 -3.70 -14.38
N GLY A 185 5.91 -2.60 -14.96
CA GLY A 185 5.29 -1.96 -16.12
C GLY A 185 3.89 -1.44 -15.79
N LEU A 186 3.72 -0.91 -14.58
CA LEU A 186 2.44 -0.46 -14.06
C LEU A 186 2.54 0.99 -13.58
N PRO A 187 1.52 1.82 -13.86
CA PRO A 187 1.45 3.14 -13.26
C PRO A 187 1.19 3.04 -11.76
N ILE A 188 1.65 4.05 -11.02
CA ILE A 188 1.50 4.13 -9.56
C ILE A 188 0.88 5.47 -9.17
N LEU A 189 -0.21 5.40 -8.41
CA LEU A 189 -0.83 6.53 -7.75
C LEU A 189 -0.34 6.55 -6.30
N ARG A 190 0.56 7.49 -5.97
CA ARG A 190 1.11 7.63 -4.62
C ARG A 190 0.49 8.82 -3.91
N ALA A 191 -0.13 8.57 -2.76
CA ALA A 191 -0.75 9.60 -1.93
C ALA A 191 -0.12 9.60 -0.53
N THR A 192 0.38 10.77 -0.10
CA THR A 192 1.00 10.98 1.20
C THR A 192 0.47 12.26 1.86
N PRO A 193 0.37 12.32 3.21
CA PRO A 193 -0.12 13.51 3.89
C PRO A 193 0.95 14.62 3.94
N THR A 194 2.19 14.28 4.28
CA THR A 194 3.30 15.22 4.45
C THR A 194 4.53 14.89 3.59
N GLY A 195 4.53 13.71 2.97
CA GLY A 195 5.58 13.25 2.07
C GLY A 195 5.44 13.78 0.65
N ILE A 196 6.04 13.08 -0.32
CA ILE A 196 5.89 13.42 -1.74
C ILE A 196 4.76 12.58 -2.32
N SER A 197 3.64 13.22 -2.65
CA SER A 197 2.58 12.62 -3.45
C SER A 197 2.93 12.73 -4.93
N ALA A 198 2.63 11.68 -5.71
CA ALA A 198 3.03 11.61 -7.11
C ALA A 198 2.13 10.71 -7.93
N VAL A 199 1.98 11.04 -9.22
CA VAL A 199 1.51 10.10 -10.24
C VAL A 199 2.71 9.67 -11.07
N ILE A 200 2.95 8.37 -11.12
CA ILE A 200 4.09 7.74 -11.78
C ILE A 200 3.57 6.91 -12.96
N ASP A 201 4.07 7.12 -14.17
CA ASP A 201 3.73 6.29 -15.32
C ASP A 201 4.45 4.92 -15.28
N ALA A 202 4.04 3.98 -16.14
CA ALA A 202 4.65 2.65 -16.23
C ALA A 202 6.13 2.64 -16.66
N HIS A 203 6.71 3.79 -17.05
CA HIS A 203 8.14 3.95 -17.32
C HIS A 203 8.89 4.62 -16.16
N GLY A 204 8.23 4.85 -15.02
CA GLY A 204 8.80 5.50 -13.84
C GLY A 204 8.94 7.02 -13.98
N ARG A 205 8.28 7.66 -14.95
CA ARG A 205 8.27 9.14 -15.08
C ARG A 205 7.22 9.74 -14.15
N LEU A 206 7.53 10.90 -13.59
CA LEU A 206 6.60 11.67 -12.76
C LEU A 206 5.70 12.50 -13.67
N LEU A 207 4.40 12.21 -13.67
CA LEU A 207 3.40 12.96 -14.43
C LEU A 207 2.86 14.17 -13.66
N GLY A 208 2.96 14.13 -12.33
CA GLY A 208 2.63 15.22 -11.42
C GLY A 208 3.11 14.90 -10.02
N THR A 209 3.40 15.94 -9.23
CA THR A 209 3.84 15.82 -7.84
C THR A 209 3.24 16.90 -6.95
N VAL A 210 3.04 16.58 -5.68
CA VAL A 210 2.86 17.56 -4.60
C VAL A 210 4.13 17.51 -3.74
N PRO A 211 4.84 18.62 -3.55
CA PRO A 211 6.05 18.66 -2.72
C PRO A 211 5.75 18.32 -1.24
N PRO A 212 6.77 17.88 -0.49
CA PRO A 212 6.58 17.55 0.93
C PRO A 212 6.21 18.78 1.75
N GLY A 213 5.36 18.57 2.76
CA GLY A 213 4.88 19.63 3.64
C GLY A 213 3.94 20.65 2.98
N GLN A 214 3.44 20.38 1.77
CA GLN A 214 2.51 21.26 1.07
C GLN A 214 1.16 20.56 0.85
N ALA A 215 0.08 21.28 1.15
CA ALA A 215 -1.26 20.84 0.76
C ALA A 215 -1.44 21.01 -0.75
N GLY A 216 -1.92 19.98 -1.42
CA GLY A 216 -2.15 20.01 -2.86
C GLY A 216 -2.82 18.74 -3.37
N ALA A 217 -3.19 18.75 -4.65
CA ALA A 217 -3.76 17.61 -5.35
C ALA A 217 -3.14 17.51 -6.75
N ILE A 218 -3.15 16.31 -7.32
CA ILE A 218 -2.70 16.04 -8.69
C ILE A 218 -3.91 15.58 -9.48
N GLU A 219 -4.19 16.26 -10.59
CA GLU A 219 -5.25 15.88 -11.51
C GLU A 219 -4.64 15.66 -12.90
N VAL A 220 -4.63 14.40 -13.33
CA VAL A 220 -4.11 13.97 -14.63
C VAL A 220 -4.99 12.85 -15.18
N PRO A 221 -5.01 12.64 -16.51
CA PRO A 221 -5.58 11.42 -17.09
C PRO A 221 -4.91 10.18 -16.48
N LEU A 222 -5.70 9.13 -16.24
CA LEU A 222 -5.16 7.88 -15.69
C LEU A 222 -4.11 7.30 -16.67
N PRO A 223 -2.84 7.18 -16.27
CA PRO A 223 -1.82 6.58 -17.13
C PRO A 223 -2.12 5.10 -17.39
N GLU A 224 -1.75 4.63 -18.58
CA GLU A 224 -1.97 3.24 -19.00
C GLU A 224 -0.83 2.31 -18.54
N PRO A 225 -1.14 1.05 -18.22
CA PRO A 225 -0.13 0.02 -17.99
C PRO A 225 0.57 -0.39 -19.29
N LEU A 226 1.81 -0.86 -19.15
CA LEU A 226 2.49 -1.59 -20.19
C LEU A 226 2.13 -3.08 -20.13
N PRO A 227 2.36 -3.83 -21.23
CA PRO A 227 2.43 -5.28 -21.16
C PRO A 227 3.43 -5.74 -20.08
N PRO A 228 3.23 -6.91 -19.44
CA PRO A 228 4.12 -7.39 -18.39
C PRO A 228 5.58 -7.46 -18.87
N THR A 229 6.46 -6.74 -18.17
CA THR A 229 7.89 -6.66 -18.46
C THR A 229 8.58 -8.03 -18.24
N LEU A 230 9.86 -8.15 -18.60
CA LEU A 230 10.63 -9.34 -18.24
C LEU A 230 10.71 -9.53 -16.72
N PHE A 231 10.86 -8.43 -15.97
CA PHE A 231 10.87 -8.47 -14.51
C PHE A 231 9.51 -8.89 -13.96
N ALA A 232 8.40 -8.33 -14.43
CA ALA A 232 7.06 -8.72 -13.98
C ALA A 232 6.77 -10.23 -14.18
N ARG A 233 7.41 -10.88 -15.16
CA ARG A 233 7.24 -12.31 -15.46
C ARG A 233 8.13 -13.22 -14.63
N ALA A 234 9.38 -12.81 -14.38
CA ALA A 234 10.40 -13.68 -13.79
C ALA A 234 10.84 -13.22 -12.38
N GLY A 235 10.49 -12.01 -11.98
CA GLY A 235 10.85 -11.38 -10.72
C GLY A 235 12.33 -11.45 -10.43
N ASN A 236 12.64 -11.66 -9.15
CA ASN A 236 14.01 -11.75 -8.65
C ASN A 236 14.81 -12.97 -9.17
N TRP A 237 14.17 -13.93 -9.85
CA TRP A 237 14.90 -15.03 -10.51
C TRP A 237 15.81 -14.52 -11.63
N LEU A 238 15.49 -13.39 -12.27
CA LEU A 238 16.39 -12.76 -13.24
C LEU A 238 17.70 -12.32 -12.59
N ALA A 239 17.59 -11.62 -11.45
CA ALA A 239 18.76 -11.14 -10.71
C ALA A 239 19.60 -12.32 -10.19
N LEU A 240 18.95 -13.38 -9.69
CA LEU A 240 19.64 -14.59 -9.25
C LEU A 240 20.35 -15.30 -10.42
N GLY A 241 19.69 -15.45 -11.56
CA GLY A 241 20.28 -16.05 -12.76
C GLY A 241 21.52 -15.31 -13.26
N LEU A 242 21.45 -13.97 -13.34
CA LEU A 242 22.61 -13.14 -13.70
C LEU A 242 23.74 -13.24 -12.68
N SER A 243 23.42 -13.27 -11.38
CA SER A 243 24.40 -13.42 -10.32
C SER A 243 25.15 -14.76 -10.42
N LEU A 244 24.43 -15.85 -10.69
CA LEU A 244 25.02 -17.18 -10.90
C LEU A 244 25.89 -17.22 -12.17
N LEU A 245 25.46 -16.57 -13.24
CA LEU A 245 26.24 -16.46 -14.48
C LEU A 245 27.58 -15.72 -14.25
N PHE A 246 27.55 -14.59 -13.53
CA PHE A 246 28.77 -13.86 -13.18
C PHE A 246 29.69 -14.68 -12.28
N LEU A 247 29.14 -15.39 -11.29
CA LEU A 247 29.91 -16.28 -10.43
C LEU A 247 30.58 -17.41 -11.22
N ALA A 248 29.84 -18.09 -12.11
CA ALA A 248 30.37 -19.14 -12.96
C ALA A 248 31.47 -18.62 -13.90
N SER A 249 31.27 -17.44 -14.48
CA SER A 249 32.26 -16.79 -15.34
C SER A 249 33.55 -16.45 -14.59
N ALA A 250 33.43 -15.93 -13.36
CA ALA A 250 34.59 -15.63 -12.52
C ALA A 250 35.39 -16.90 -12.19
N VAL A 251 34.71 -18.02 -11.88
CA VAL A 251 35.36 -19.31 -11.63
C VAL A 251 36.05 -19.84 -12.89
N ALA A 252 35.38 -19.80 -14.04
CA ALA A 252 35.93 -20.28 -15.31
C ALA A 252 37.18 -19.48 -15.75
N LEU A 253 37.14 -18.14 -15.65
CA LEU A 253 38.26 -17.27 -16.00
C LEU A 253 39.45 -17.46 -15.05
N ARG A 254 39.21 -17.73 -13.75
CA ARG A 254 40.28 -18.03 -12.78
C ARG A 254 40.97 -19.35 -13.07
N ARG A 255 40.23 -20.38 -13.51
CA ARG A 255 40.80 -21.68 -13.89
C ARG A 255 41.63 -21.62 -15.16
N ARG A 256 41.34 -20.70 -16.09
CA ARG A 256 42.14 -20.49 -17.32
C ARG A 256 43.48 -19.79 -17.10
N LYS A 257 43.64 -19.06 -15.98
CA LYS A 257 44.88 -18.33 -15.64
C LYS A 257 45.84 -19.14 -14.76
N ARG A 258 45.45 -20.34 -14.32
CA ARG A 258 46.32 -21.32 -13.65
C ARG A 258 46.70 -22.40 -14.64
#